data_AF-A0A3D3EY46-F1
#
_entry.id   AF-A0A3D3EY46-F1
#
_cell.length_a   1.000
_cell.length_b   1.000
_cell.length_c   1.000
_cell.angle_alpha   90.00
_cell.angle_beta   90.00
_cell.angle_gamma   90.00
#
_symmetry.space_group_name_H-M   'P 1'
#
loop_
_entity.id
_entity.type
_entity.pdbx_description
1 polymer ?
#
loop_
_entity_poly.entity_id
_entity_poly.type
_entity_poly.pdbx_seq_one_letter_code
_entity_poly.pdbx_strand_id
1 'polypeptide(L)'
;KSAIGLGQMRERTAEYINSEHKRGMLFVPVYNLNLSARYLSYLYQKFNGNWSLVLAAYNWGESNVLRRMKGIQIDPDEDYRDKFRDIPETWNYIAKILPPRKKA
;
A
#
# COMPACT_ATOMS: atom_id res chain seq x y z
N LYS A 1 -10.63 11.72 -6.49
CA LYS A 1 -11.67 11.06 -5.65
C LYS A 1 -10.98 10.50 -4.41
N SER A 2 -11.60 10.70 -3.25
CA SER A 2 -11.09 10.27 -1.94
C SER A 2 -11.13 8.75 -1.78
N ALA A 3 -10.40 8.25 -0.77
CA ALA A 3 -10.48 6.87 -0.30
C ALA A 3 -11.82 6.58 0.39
N ILE A 4 -12.32 5.33 0.29
CA ILE A 4 -13.65 4.92 0.76
C ILE A 4 -13.55 3.68 1.66
N GLY A 5 -14.37 3.64 2.71
CA GLY A 5 -14.57 2.46 3.55
C GLY A 5 -13.44 2.18 4.53
N LEU A 6 -13.54 1.07 5.26
CA LEU A 6 -12.61 0.70 6.33
C LEU A 6 -11.17 0.51 5.84
N GLY A 7 -11.01 -0.08 4.66
CA GLY A 7 -9.72 -0.27 4.00
C GLY A 7 -9.21 0.98 3.27
N GLN A 8 -9.95 2.09 3.26
CA GLN A 8 -9.53 3.35 2.61
C GLN A 8 -9.14 3.17 1.13
N MET A 9 -9.95 2.43 0.39
CA MET A 9 -9.65 2.10 -1.01
C MET A 9 -10.15 3.18 -1.97
N ARG A 10 -9.38 3.46 -3.02
CA ARG A 10 -9.80 4.35 -4.12
C ARG A 10 -10.54 3.55 -5.18
N GLU A 11 -11.57 4.15 -5.79
CA GLU A 11 -12.35 3.54 -6.89
C GLU A 11 -11.45 3.01 -8.02
N ARG A 12 -10.46 3.79 -8.47
CA ARG A 12 -9.51 3.34 -9.51
C ARG A 12 -8.69 2.12 -9.11
N THR A 13 -8.34 2.01 -7.83
CA THR A 13 -7.63 0.84 -7.30
C THR A 13 -8.56 -0.36 -7.23
N ALA A 14 -9.82 -0.15 -6.87
CA ALA A 14 -10.83 -1.20 -6.86
C ALA A 14 -11.07 -1.76 -8.27
N GLU A 15 -11.22 -0.89 -9.27
CA GLU A 15 -11.32 -1.25 -10.69
C GLU A 15 -10.07 -1.99 -11.19
N TYR A 16 -8.88 -1.55 -10.76
CA TYR A 16 -7.61 -2.20 -11.13
C TYR A 16 -7.51 -3.64 -10.59
N ILE A 17 -7.94 -3.88 -9.34
CA ILE A 17 -7.85 -5.19 -8.69
C ILE A 17 -9.04 -6.10 -9.01
N ASN A 18 -10.18 -5.52 -9.38
CA ASN A 18 -11.37 -6.24 -9.78
C ASN A 18 -12.10 -5.47 -10.90
N SER A 19 -11.95 -5.94 -12.14
CA SER A 19 -12.58 -5.34 -13.32
C SER A 19 -14.11 -5.35 -13.27
N GLU A 20 -14.71 -6.22 -12.46
CA GLU A 20 -16.16 -6.27 -12.24
C GLU A 20 -16.62 -5.35 -11.09
N HIS A 21 -15.71 -4.53 -10.54
CA HIS A 21 -16.05 -3.57 -9.50
C HIS A 21 -17.19 -2.65 -9.93
N LYS A 22 -18.22 -2.53 -9.09
CA LYS A 22 -19.33 -1.61 -9.29
C LYS A 22 -19.21 -0.46 -8.30
N ARG A 23 -19.34 0.76 -8.81
CA ARG A 23 -19.32 1.99 -8.00
C ARG A 23 -20.30 1.87 -6.83
N GLY A 24 -19.85 2.29 -5.64
CA GLY A 24 -20.64 2.22 -4.42
C GLY A 24 -20.45 0.92 -3.61
N MET A 25 -19.93 -0.15 -4.20
CA MET A 25 -19.62 -1.39 -3.46
C MET A 25 -18.55 -1.17 -2.39
N LEU A 26 -17.71 -0.14 -2.52
CA LEU A 26 -16.72 0.21 -1.49
C LEU A 26 -17.34 0.67 -0.17
N PHE A 27 -18.63 1.04 -0.13
CA PHE A 27 -19.34 1.32 1.12
C PHE A 27 -19.80 0.07 1.85
N VAL A 28 -19.81 -1.10 1.19
CA VAL A 28 -20.10 -2.39 1.83
C VAL A 28 -18.85 -2.88 2.56
N PRO A 29 -18.84 -2.95 3.91
CA PRO A 29 -17.60 -3.17 4.68
C PRO A 29 -16.85 -4.45 4.30
N VAL A 30 -17.55 -5.56 4.17
CA VAL A 30 -16.93 -6.87 3.84
C VAL A 30 -16.30 -6.84 2.44
N TYR A 31 -16.99 -6.24 1.46
CA TYR A 31 -16.46 -6.10 0.11
C TYR A 31 -15.20 -5.21 0.10
N ASN A 32 -15.26 -4.08 0.79
CA ASN A 32 -14.16 -3.14 0.91
C ASN A 32 -12.92 -3.80 1.53
N LEU A 33 -13.09 -4.50 2.67
CA LEU A 33 -12.00 -5.20 3.34
C LEU A 33 -11.42 -6.33 2.48
N ASN A 34 -12.27 -7.12 1.82
CA ASN A 34 -11.81 -8.20 0.95
C ASN A 34 -10.93 -7.65 -0.19
N LEU A 35 -11.39 -6.59 -0.85
CA LEU A 35 -10.68 -6.03 -2.00
C LEU A 35 -9.40 -5.29 -1.55
N SER A 36 -9.39 -4.67 -0.36
CA SER A 36 -8.18 -4.10 0.26
C SER A 36 -7.15 -5.17 0.60
N ALA A 37 -7.58 -6.31 1.15
CA ALA A 37 -6.70 -7.44 1.43
C ALA A 37 -6.10 -8.03 0.14
N ARG A 38 -6.91 -8.15 -0.92
CA ARG A 38 -6.43 -8.54 -2.26
C ARG A 38 -5.37 -7.56 -2.78
N TYR A 39 -5.58 -6.26 -2.60
CA TYR A 39 -4.60 -5.26 -3.03
C TYR A 39 -3.30 -5.35 -2.23
N LEU A 40 -3.37 -5.50 -0.90
CA LEU A 40 -2.18 -5.72 -0.06
C LEU A 40 -1.41 -6.98 -0.47
N SER A 41 -2.11 -8.09 -0.75
CA SER A 41 -1.47 -9.32 -1.23
C SER A 41 -0.78 -9.13 -2.58
N TYR A 42 -1.41 -8.40 -3.51
CA TYR A 42 -0.81 -8.02 -4.79
C TYR A 42 0.47 -7.20 -4.58
N LEU A 43 0.42 -6.15 -3.74
CA LEU A 43 1.57 -5.31 -3.44
C LEU A 43 2.69 -6.09 -2.76
N TYR A 44 2.35 -7.03 -1.86
CA TYR A 44 3.31 -7.87 -1.17
C TYR A 44 4.15 -8.70 -2.14
N GLN A 45 3.51 -9.32 -3.13
CA GLN A 45 4.22 -10.01 -4.21
C GLN A 45 5.03 -9.03 -5.08
N LYS A 46 4.44 -7.88 -5.41
CA LYS A 46 5.08 -6.85 -6.25
C LYS A 46 6.38 -6.31 -5.68
N PHE A 47 6.46 -6.15 -4.36
CA PHE A 47 7.61 -5.59 -3.66
C PHE A 47 8.44 -6.65 -2.93
N ASN A 48 8.44 -7.89 -3.43
CA ASN A 48 9.28 -8.98 -2.92
C ASN A 48 9.15 -9.19 -1.39
N GLY A 49 7.93 -9.08 -0.87
CA GLY A 49 7.64 -9.23 0.55
C GLY A 49 8.08 -8.07 1.45
N ASN A 50 8.64 -6.98 0.91
CA ASN A 50 9.10 -5.85 1.70
C ASN A 50 7.93 -4.99 2.22
N TRP A 51 7.63 -5.10 3.51
CA TRP A 51 6.49 -4.40 4.11
C TRP A 51 6.60 -2.87 4.10
N SER A 52 7.79 -2.29 4.19
CA SER A 52 7.94 -0.84 4.14
C SER A 52 7.49 -0.28 2.77
N LEU A 53 7.81 -0.98 1.69
CA LEU A 53 7.40 -0.63 0.32
C LEU A 53 5.92 -0.95 0.05
N VAL A 54 5.41 -2.07 0.56
CA VAL A 54 3.98 -2.42 0.47
C VAL A 54 3.11 -1.33 1.10
N LEU A 55 3.45 -0.92 2.33
CA LEU A 55 2.73 0.12 3.04
C LEU A 55 2.87 1.49 2.36
N ALA A 56 4.07 1.81 1.86
CA ALA A 56 4.29 3.02 1.07
C ALA A 56 3.40 3.05 -0.19
N ALA A 57 3.31 1.93 -0.91
CA ALA A 57 2.53 1.83 -2.13
C ALA A 57 1.02 1.86 -1.88
N TYR A 58 0.58 1.27 -0.76
CA TYR A 58 -0.82 1.31 -0.37
C TYR A 58 -1.30 2.74 -0.08
N ASN A 59 -0.48 3.55 0.60
CA ASN A 59 -0.82 4.94 0.94
C ASN A 59 -0.52 5.93 -0.19
N TRP A 60 0.70 5.91 -0.74
CA TRP A 60 1.16 6.89 -1.73
C TRP A 60 0.88 6.50 -3.19
N GLY A 61 0.53 5.25 -3.43
CA GLY A 61 0.27 4.69 -4.75
C GLY A 61 1.46 3.91 -5.33
N GLU A 62 1.17 2.73 -5.85
CA GLU A 62 2.14 1.81 -6.46
C GLU A 62 3.05 2.48 -7.51
N SER A 63 2.49 3.20 -8.49
CA SER A 63 3.29 3.80 -9.57
C SER A 63 4.30 4.83 -9.06
N ASN A 64 3.98 5.52 -7.96
CA ASN A 64 4.91 6.48 -7.35
C ASN A 64 6.07 5.76 -6.68
N VAL A 65 5.80 4.66 -5.96
CA VAL A 65 6.83 3.83 -5.35
C VAL A 65 7.70 3.15 -6.40
N LEU A 66 7.12 2.58 -7.46
CA LEU A 66 7.88 1.99 -8.57
C LEU A 66 8.81 3.00 -9.24
N ARG A 67 8.34 4.24 -9.46
CA ARG A 67 9.19 5.31 -10.00
C ARG A 67 10.33 5.67 -9.05
N ARG A 68 10.05 5.77 -7.75
CA ARG A 68 11.06 6.12 -6.74
C ARG A 68 12.10 5.03 -6.53
N MET A 69 11.70 3.76 -6.60
CA MET A 69 12.58 2.60 -6.40
C MET A 69 13.21 2.11 -7.71
N LYS A 70 13.06 2.84 -8.82
CA LYS A 70 13.60 2.43 -10.12
C LYS A 70 15.12 2.23 -10.05
N GLY A 71 15.57 1.03 -10.40
CA GLY A 71 16.99 0.67 -10.40
C GLY A 71 17.55 0.26 -9.03
N ILE A 72 16.72 0.24 -7.98
CA ILE A 72 17.10 -0.27 -6.66
C ILE A 72 16.70 -1.74 -6.57
N GLN A 73 17.64 -2.62 -6.22
CA GLN A 73 17.35 -4.01 -5.88
C GLN A 73 16.65 -4.05 -4.52
N ILE A 74 15.46 -4.65 -4.47
CA ILE A 74 14.66 -4.71 -3.24
C ILE A 74 15.10 -5.91 -2.39
N ASP A 75 15.61 -5.60 -1.20
CA ASP A 75 15.82 -6.56 -0.12
C ASP A 75 14.52 -6.71 0.71
N PRO A 76 13.96 -7.93 0.88
CA PRO A 76 12.78 -8.16 1.72
C PRO A 76 12.91 -7.68 3.17
N ASP A 77 14.13 -7.69 3.73
CA ASP A 77 14.40 -7.41 5.15
C ASP A 77 14.83 -5.96 5.44
N GLU A 78 15.12 -5.17 4.39
CA GLU A 78 15.49 -3.76 4.51
C GLU A 78 14.28 -2.88 4.85
N ASP A 79 14.47 -1.85 5.69
CA ASP A 79 13.47 -0.82 5.92
C ASP A 79 13.70 0.37 4.99
N TYR A 80 12.92 0.47 3.91
CA TYR A 80 12.99 1.57 2.95
C TYR A 80 12.20 2.80 3.37
N ARG A 81 11.62 2.85 4.58
CA ARG A 81 10.84 3.99 5.05
C ARG A 81 11.56 5.31 4.83
N ASP A 82 12.89 5.35 5.02
CA ASP A 82 13.72 6.57 4.88
C ASP A 82 13.65 7.19 3.48
N LYS A 83 13.30 6.40 2.46
CA LYS A 83 13.06 6.88 1.09
C LYS A 83 11.80 7.74 0.96
N PHE A 84 10.98 7.85 2.00
CA PHE A 84 9.69 8.57 1.99
C PHE A 84 9.61 9.71 3.00
N ARG A 85 10.72 10.12 3.64
CA ARG A 85 10.73 11.25 4.61
C ARG A 85 10.22 12.57 4.01
N ASP A 86 10.38 12.77 2.71
CA ASP A 86 9.88 13.92 1.95
C ASP A 86 8.35 13.89 1.71
N ILE A 87 7.69 12.80 2.10
CA ILE A 87 6.23 12.62 2.01
C ILE A 87 5.71 12.29 3.41
N PRO A 88 5.44 13.31 4.26
CA PRO A 88 5.13 13.11 5.67
C PRO A 88 3.94 12.18 5.91
N GLU A 89 2.91 12.22 5.06
CA GLU A 89 1.76 11.31 5.14
C GLU A 89 2.20 9.84 5.08
N THR A 90 2.96 9.48 4.05
CA THR A 90 3.46 8.12 3.81
C THR A 90 4.45 7.68 4.88
N TRP A 91 5.40 8.54 5.24
CA TRP A 91 6.38 8.28 6.29
C TRP A 91 5.70 7.94 7.62
N ASN A 92 4.73 8.77 8.04
CA ASN A 92 3.99 8.57 9.27
C ASN A 92 3.07 7.33 9.19
N TYR A 93 2.46 7.09 8.03
CA TYR A 93 1.62 5.90 7.80
C TYR A 93 2.41 4.60 7.99
N ILE A 94 3.62 4.51 7.41
CA ILE A 94 4.49 3.34 7.59
C ILE A 94 4.89 3.22 9.06
N ALA A 95 5.36 4.30 9.70
CA ALA A 95 5.81 4.27 11.09
C ALA A 95 4.70 3.85 12.09
N LYS A 96 3.44 4.17 11.79
CA LYS A 96 2.29 3.77 12.60
C LYS A 96 2.02 2.27 12.57
N ILE A 97 2.28 1.60 11.45
CA ILE A 97 1.92 0.19 11.23
C ILE A 97 3.13 -0.73 11.42
N LEU A 98 4.30 -0.29 10.99
CA LEU A 98 5.57 -1.02 11.06
C LEU A 98 6.50 -0.32 12.06
N PRO A 99 6.40 -0.65 13.36
CA PRO A 99 7.31 -0.08 14.35
C PRO A 99 8.74 -0.55 14.10
N PRO A 100 9.76 0.22 14.54
CA PRO A 100 11.16 -0.19 14.41
C PRO A 100 11.36 -1.59 15.00
N ARG A 101 12.06 -2.46 14.28
CA ARG A 101 12.50 -3.76 14.84
C ARG A 101 13.28 -3.45 16.13
N LYS A 102 12.78 -3.92 17.28
CA LYS A 102 13.57 -3.87 18.51
C LYS A 102 14.83 -4.69 18.26
N LYS A 103 16.01 -4.09 18.42
CA LYS A 103 17.24 -4.86 18.46
C LYS A 103 17.14 -5.81 19.66
N ALA A 104 17.21 -7.10 19.39
CA ALA A 104 17.32 -8.14 20.42
C ALA A 104 18.69 -8.06 21.09
#